data_AF-A0A1F7YPP5-F1
#
_entry.id   AF-A0A1F7YPP5-F1
#
_cell.length_a   1.000
_cell.length_b   1.000
_cell.length_c   1.000
_cell.angle_alpha   90.00
_cell.angle_beta   90.00
_cell.angle_gamma   90.00
#
_symmetry.space_group_name_H-M   'P 1'
#
loop_
_entity.id
_entity.type
_entity.pdbx_description
1 polymer ?
#
loop_
_entity_poly.entity_id
_entity_poly.type
_entity_poly.pdbx_seq_one_letter_code
_entity_poly.pdbx_strand_id
1 'polypeptide(L)'
;MFKVLLLVLVIVVVASILSNGWLIFSPDFHYVAVKYGQMPGVHYLVVDLQESKTLFITSAEYDTPNDVKAGSFSPDSAKFAAVYHYSGPRTWIGVWDIKTGKLYTTRTRNHWTTSFSGVFY
;
A
#
# COMPACT_ATOMS: atom_id res chain seq x y z
N MET A 1 21.83 -17.88 -7.30
CA MET A 1 21.06 -17.52 -6.09
C MET A 1 21.54 -16.23 -5.40
N PHE A 2 22.84 -15.92 -5.31
CA PHE A 2 23.32 -14.73 -4.59
C PHE A 2 23.00 -13.34 -5.21
N LYS A 3 22.78 -13.25 -6.53
CA LYS A 3 22.54 -11.94 -7.20
C LYS A 3 21.13 -11.36 -6.98
N VAL A 4 20.11 -12.20 -6.81
CA VAL A 4 18.71 -11.76 -6.64
C VAL A 4 18.52 -11.17 -5.25
N LEU A 5 19.09 -11.80 -4.21
CA LEU A 5 19.00 -11.32 -2.83
C LEU A 5 19.60 -9.92 -2.65
N LEU A 6 20.72 -9.63 -3.34
CA LEU A 6 21.39 -8.33 -3.27
C LEU A 6 20.57 -7.22 -3.92
N LEU A 7 19.88 -7.50 -5.04
CA LEU A 7 19.07 -6.51 -5.76
C LEU A 7 17.80 -6.15 -4.98
N VAL A 8 17.13 -7.14 -4.39
CA VAL A 8 15.96 -6.94 -3.53
C VAL A 8 16.34 -6.13 -2.30
N LEU A 9 17.48 -6.43 -1.68
CA LEU A 9 18.00 -5.64 -0.57
C LEU A 9 18.29 -4.19 -1.00
N VAL A 10 18.86 -3.96 -2.18
CA VAL A 10 19.08 -2.59 -2.69
C VAL A 10 17.76 -1.86 -2.94
N ILE A 11 16.75 -2.51 -3.52
CA ILE A 11 15.44 -1.88 -3.76
C ILE A 11 14.74 -1.55 -2.44
N VAL A 12 14.73 -2.48 -1.48
CA VAL A 12 14.12 -2.27 -0.17
C VAL A 12 14.87 -1.20 0.62
N VAL A 13 16.20 -1.21 0.59
CA VAL A 13 17.05 -0.21 1.24
C VAL A 13 16.85 1.16 0.59
N VAL A 14 16.91 1.28 -0.74
CA VAL A 14 16.68 2.54 -1.45
C VAL A 14 15.25 3.03 -1.22
N ALA A 15 14.25 2.16 -1.29
CA ALA A 15 12.86 2.52 -1.03
C ALA A 15 12.63 2.95 0.43
N SER A 16 13.35 2.36 1.40
CA SER A 16 13.32 2.78 2.81
C SER A 16 14.09 4.08 3.08
N ILE A 17 15.14 4.39 2.29
CA ILE A 17 15.87 5.66 2.38
C ILE A 17 15.04 6.79 1.74
N LEU A 18 14.30 6.49 0.67
CA LEU A 18 13.48 7.46 -0.05
C LEU A 18 12.08 7.65 0.55
N SER A 19 11.53 6.62 1.21
CA SER A 19 10.29 6.75 1.96
C SER A 19 10.63 7.12 3.40
N ASN A 20 10.20 8.28 3.86
CA ASN A 20 10.19 8.64 5.28
C ASN A 20 9.16 7.79 6.06
N GLY A 21 9.02 6.49 5.76
CA GLY A 21 7.85 5.68 6.10
C GLY A 21 8.12 4.18 6.22
N TRP A 22 7.17 3.54 6.90
CA TRP A 22 7.22 2.13 7.27
C TRP A 22 7.04 1.22 6.06
N LEU A 23 7.92 0.22 5.93
CA LEU A 23 7.72 -0.92 5.04
C LEU A 23 6.62 -1.82 5.62
N ILE A 24 5.72 -2.30 4.77
CA ILE A 24 4.66 -3.24 5.16
C ILE A 24 4.89 -4.51 4.36
N PHE A 25 5.24 -5.60 5.03
CA PHE A 25 5.39 -6.91 4.37
C PHE A 25 4.04 -7.63 4.33
N SER A 26 3.81 -8.38 3.25
CA SER A 26 2.72 -9.36 3.22
C SER A 26 3.00 -10.51 4.20
N PRO A 27 1.98 -11.18 4.75
CA PRO A 27 2.15 -12.30 5.68
C PRO A 27 3.04 -13.45 5.16
N ASP A 28 3.03 -13.69 3.85
CA ASP A 28 3.87 -14.69 3.17
C ASP A 28 5.25 -14.16 2.74
N PHE A 29 5.56 -12.89 3.00
CA PHE A 29 6.81 -12.21 2.65
C PHE A 29 7.14 -12.18 1.14
N HIS A 30 6.17 -12.40 0.27
CA HIS A 30 6.36 -12.26 -1.18
C HIS A 30 6.25 -10.81 -1.64
N TYR A 31 5.55 -9.96 -0.89
CA TYR A 31 5.28 -8.58 -1.27
C TYR A 31 5.70 -7.60 -0.19
N VAL A 32 6.07 -6.40 -0.62
CA VAL A 32 6.24 -5.25 0.27
C VAL A 32 5.46 -4.06 -0.29
N ALA A 33 4.76 -3.34 0.59
CA ALA A 33 4.20 -2.05 0.27
C ALA A 33 5.06 -0.94 0.89
N VAL A 34 5.37 0.07 0.09
CA VAL A 34 6.21 1.20 0.48
C VAL A 34 5.47 2.50 0.21
N LYS A 35 5.49 3.44 1.16
CA LYS A 35 4.93 4.77 0.88
C LYS A 35 5.73 5.45 -0.24
N TYR A 36 5.02 5.96 -1.23
CA TYR A 36 5.58 6.55 -2.45
C TYR A 36 4.90 7.89 -2.74
N GLY A 37 5.68 8.86 -3.22
CA GLY A 37 5.20 10.21 -3.53
C GLY A 37 5.54 11.25 -2.45
N GLN A 38 5.11 12.49 -2.68
CA GLN A 38 5.23 13.62 -1.76
C GLN A 38 3.83 14.15 -1.44
N MET A 39 3.68 14.87 -0.32
CA MET A 39 2.38 15.48 0.00
C MET A 39 2.12 16.72 -0.88
N PRO A 40 0.87 16.95 -1.32
CA PRO A 40 -0.28 16.04 -1.26
C PRO A 40 -0.17 14.92 -2.31
N GLY A 41 -0.75 13.74 -2.06
CA GLY A 41 -0.72 12.61 -3.01
C GLY A 41 0.32 11.53 -2.71
N VAL A 42 0.55 11.25 -1.42
CA VAL A 42 1.30 10.06 -1.01
C VAL A 42 0.42 8.83 -1.18
N HIS A 43 0.97 7.77 -1.76
CA HIS A 43 0.33 6.48 -2.04
C HIS A 43 1.22 5.33 -1.56
N TYR A 44 0.81 4.07 -1.77
CA TYR A 44 1.69 2.92 -1.64
C TYR A 44 2.07 2.35 -3.00
N LEU A 45 3.37 2.11 -3.18
CA LEU A 45 3.93 1.23 -4.19
C LEU A 45 3.89 -0.20 -3.64
N VAL A 46 3.24 -1.13 -4.34
CA VAL A 46 3.25 -2.55 -3.96
C VAL A 46 4.22 -3.29 -4.89
N VAL A 47 5.19 -3.98 -4.30
CA VAL A 47 6.33 -4.58 -4.99
C VAL A 47 6.36 -6.08 -4.71
N ASP A 48 6.60 -6.85 -5.77
CA ASP A 48 6.95 -8.26 -5.70
C ASP A 48 8.45 -8.39 -5.41
N LEU A 49 8.77 -9.04 -4.28
CA LEU A 49 10.14 -9.20 -3.81
C LEU A 49 10.89 -10.29 -4.59
N GLN A 50 10.21 -11.31 -5.11
CA GLN A 50 10.86 -12.38 -5.86
C GLN A 50 11.28 -11.88 -7.24
N GLU A 51 10.38 -11.19 -7.93
CA GLU A 51 10.61 -10.68 -9.28
C GLU A 51 11.23 -9.27 -9.29
N SER A 52 11.34 -8.61 -8.13
CA SER A 52 11.82 -7.23 -8.02
C SER A 52 11.05 -6.24 -8.91
N LYS A 53 9.74 -6.44 -9.05
CA LYS A 53 8.88 -5.61 -9.91
C LYS A 53 7.81 -4.89 -9.10
N THR A 54 7.49 -3.67 -9.52
CA THR A 54 6.28 -2.99 -9.04
C THR A 54 5.07 -3.69 -9.64
N LEU A 55 4.11 -4.07 -8.79
CA LEU A 55 2.82 -4.62 -9.21
C LEU A 55 1.85 -3.49 -9.55
N PHE A 56 1.69 -2.53 -8.64
CA PHE A 56 0.84 -1.36 -8.83
C PHE A 56 1.17 -0.26 -7.82
N ILE A 57 0.63 0.94 -8.08
CA ILE A 57 0.55 2.04 -7.11
C ILE A 57 -0.93 2.17 -6.73
N THR A 58 -1.23 2.23 -5.44
CA THR A 58 -2.60 2.47 -4.98
C THR A 58 -3.10 3.84 -5.40
N SER A 59 -4.39 3.99 -5.68
CA SER A 59 -5.01 5.29 -5.97
C SER A 59 -5.97 5.71 -4.85
N ALA A 60 -6.26 7.00 -4.75
CA ALA A 60 -7.37 7.50 -3.93
C ALA A 60 -8.68 7.49 -4.73
N GLU A 61 -9.81 7.79 -4.10
CA GLU A 61 -11.12 7.89 -4.77
C GLU A 61 -11.25 9.12 -5.66
N TYR A 62 -10.71 10.24 -5.20
CA TYR A 62 -10.72 11.54 -5.87
C TYR A 62 -9.31 12.10 -5.99
N ASP A 63 -9.06 12.83 -7.08
CA ASP A 63 -7.80 13.52 -7.38
C ASP A 63 -7.60 14.81 -6.57
N THR A 64 -8.51 15.11 -5.63
CA THR A 64 -8.32 16.20 -4.67
C THR A 64 -7.20 15.85 -3.69
N PRO A 65 -6.54 16.86 -3.08
CA PRO A 65 -5.55 16.63 -2.04
C PRO A 65 -6.05 15.65 -0.98
N ASN A 66 -5.27 14.60 -0.76
CA ASN A 66 -5.56 13.53 0.18
C ASN A 66 -4.26 13.08 0.86
N ASP A 67 -4.42 12.35 1.95
CA ASP A 67 -3.31 11.81 2.72
C ASP A 67 -3.54 10.32 3.00
N VAL A 68 -2.62 9.47 2.53
CA VAL A 68 -2.62 8.05 2.86
C VAL A 68 -2.09 7.83 4.28
N LYS A 69 -2.98 7.37 5.16
CA LYS A 69 -2.70 7.24 6.59
C LYS A 69 -2.14 5.87 6.94
N ALA A 70 -2.67 4.80 6.34
CA ALA A 70 -2.30 3.43 6.68
C ALA A 70 -2.41 2.48 5.48
N GLY A 71 -1.67 1.38 5.52
CA GLY A 71 -1.71 0.27 4.56
C GLY A 71 -1.76 -1.07 5.30
N SER A 72 -2.30 -2.10 4.69
CA SER A 72 -2.24 -3.47 5.22
C SER A 72 -2.42 -4.49 4.11
N PHE A 73 -1.70 -5.60 4.17
CA PHE A 73 -2.05 -6.79 3.40
C PHE A 73 -3.21 -7.52 4.07
N SER A 74 -3.99 -8.26 3.29
CA SER A 74 -4.93 -9.24 3.80
C SER A 74 -4.17 -10.43 4.43
N PRO A 75 -4.80 -11.18 5.37
CA PRO A 75 -4.15 -12.33 6.00
C PRO A 75 -3.70 -13.43 5.02
N ASP A 76 -4.36 -13.54 3.86
CA ASP A 76 -4.04 -14.48 2.78
C ASP A 76 -3.05 -13.92 1.75
N SER A 77 -2.46 -12.75 1.98
CA SER A 77 -1.58 -12.02 1.06
C SER A 77 -2.18 -11.68 -0.32
N ALA A 78 -3.46 -11.96 -0.57
CA ALA A 78 -4.05 -11.82 -1.90
C ALA A 78 -4.49 -10.37 -2.21
N LYS A 79 -4.58 -9.51 -1.20
CA LYS A 79 -5.08 -8.13 -1.31
C LYS A 79 -4.21 -7.16 -0.53
N PHE A 80 -4.21 -5.91 -0.96
CA PHE A 80 -3.67 -4.79 -0.20
C PHE A 80 -4.74 -3.73 -0.01
N ALA A 81 -4.88 -3.21 1.20
CA ALA A 81 -5.77 -2.10 1.51
C ALA A 81 -4.98 -0.86 1.88
N ALA A 82 -5.47 0.30 1.47
CA ALA A 82 -4.90 1.60 1.85
C ALA A 82 -6.00 2.55 2.30
N VAL A 83 -5.71 3.28 3.38
CA VAL A 83 -6.62 4.23 4.02
C VAL A 83 -6.25 5.64 3.61
N TYR A 84 -7.19 6.33 3.00
CA TYR A 84 -7.06 7.72 2.58
C TYR A 84 -7.98 8.61 3.41
N HIS A 85 -7.42 9.72 3.85
CA HIS A 85 -8.18 10.76 4.54
C HIS A 85 -8.33 11.99 3.64
N TYR A 86 -9.55 12.51 3.56
CA TYR A 86 -9.89 13.74 2.84
C TYR A 86 -10.10 14.89 3.83
N SER A 87 -10.43 16.09 3.34
CA SER A 87 -10.88 17.16 4.23
C SER A 87 -12.16 16.74 4.98
N GLY A 88 -12.27 17.14 6.25
CA GLY A 88 -13.38 16.74 7.12
C GLY A 88 -13.22 15.34 7.72
N PRO A 89 -14.29 14.72 8.24
CA PRO A 89 -14.21 13.44 8.97
C PRO A 89 -14.22 12.21 8.04
N ARG A 90 -14.04 12.37 6.73
CA ARG A 90 -14.27 11.28 5.78
C ARG A 90 -12.99 10.49 5.51
N THR A 91 -13.07 9.18 5.75
CA THR A 91 -12.05 8.21 5.35
C THR A 91 -12.59 7.33 4.23
N TRP A 92 -11.79 7.15 3.19
CA TRP A 92 -12.01 6.16 2.14
C TRP A 92 -10.93 5.07 2.23
N ILE A 93 -11.32 3.83 2.04
CA ILE A 93 -10.43 2.68 2.05
C ILE A 93 -10.60 1.97 0.72
N GLY A 94 -9.53 1.94 -0.07
CA GLY A 94 -9.46 1.09 -1.26
C GLY A 94 -8.85 -0.26 -0.89
N VAL A 95 -9.30 -1.30 -1.58
CA VAL A 95 -8.72 -2.65 -1.50
C VAL A 95 -8.41 -3.11 -2.91
N TRP A 96 -7.15 -3.43 -3.18
CA TRP A 96 -6.67 -3.91 -4.47
C TRP A 96 -6.37 -5.40 -4.41
N ASP A 97 -6.69 -6.09 -5.49
CA ASP A 97 -6.24 -7.47 -5.72
C ASP A 97 -4.77 -7.46 -6.13
N ILE A 98 -3.93 -8.25 -5.45
CA ILE A 98 -2.49 -8.26 -5.68
C ILE A 98 -2.14 -8.79 -7.07
N LYS A 99 -2.82 -9.85 -7.49
CA LYS A 99 -2.52 -10.56 -8.74
C LYS A 99 -2.79 -9.69 -9.96
N THR A 100 -3.86 -8.91 -9.93
CA THR A 100 -4.31 -8.10 -11.06
C THR A 100 -3.95 -6.62 -10.94
N GLY A 101 -3.61 -6.16 -9.73
CA GLY A 101 -3.39 -4.75 -9.41
C GLY A 101 -4.65 -3.88 -9.51
N LYS A 102 -5.82 -4.49 -9.69
CA LYS A 102 -7.08 -3.76 -9.86
C LYS A 102 -7.73 -3.49 -8.51
N LEU A 103 -8.42 -2.36 -8.41
CA LEU A 103 -9.27 -2.05 -7.27
C LEU A 103 -10.39 -3.09 -7.20
N TYR A 104 -10.40 -3.88 -6.13
CA TYR A 104 -11.34 -4.96 -5.88
C TYR A 104 -12.61 -4.46 -5.19
N THR A 105 -12.47 -3.65 -4.14
CA THR A 105 -13.61 -3.04 -3.44
C THR A 105 -13.20 -1.78 -2.70
N THR A 106 -14.19 -1.05 -2.20
CA THR A 106 -13.99 0.15 -1.39
C THR A 106 -14.86 0.12 -0.13
N ARG A 107 -14.45 0.91 0.87
CA ARG A 107 -15.24 1.20 2.07
C ARG A 107 -15.10 2.68 2.41
N THR A 108 -16.18 3.29 2.91
CA THR A 108 -16.15 4.67 3.40
C THR A 108 -16.56 4.69 4.87
N ARG A 109 -15.90 5.54 5.65
CA ARG A 109 -16.21 5.79 7.05
C ARG A 109 -16.37 7.29 7.27
N ASN A 110 -17.40 7.66 8.01
CA ASN A 110 -17.73 9.05 8.34
C ASN A 110 -17.02 9.52 9.63
N HIS A 111 -15.82 9.01 9.88
CA HIS A 111 -14.90 9.47 10.92
C HIS A 111 -13.46 9.18 10.47
N TRP A 112 -12.51 9.93 11.03
CA TRP A 112 -11.09 9.65 10.84
C TRP A 112 -10.75 8.26 11.40
N THR A 113 -10.05 7.43 10.62
CA THR A 113 -9.54 6.14 11.10
C THR A 113 -8.29 5.72 10.34
N THR A 114 -7.52 4.82 10.93
CA THR A 114 -6.44 4.06 10.31
C THR A 114 -6.66 2.54 10.39
N SER A 115 -7.83 2.12 10.90
CA SER A 115 -8.13 0.72 11.19
C SER A 115 -8.70 -0.02 9.98
N PHE A 116 -8.24 -1.26 9.79
CA PHE A 116 -8.73 -2.20 8.78
C PHE A 116 -9.76 -3.22 9.30
N SER A 117 -10.34 -2.99 10.49
CA SER A 117 -11.38 -3.87 11.03
C SER A 117 -12.54 -4.02 10.04
N GLY A 118 -12.94 -5.24 9.70
CA GLY A 118 -13.99 -5.52 8.71
C GLY A 118 -13.66 -5.17 7.26
N VAL A 119 -12.37 -4.99 6.90
CA VAL A 119 -11.95 -4.73 5.52
C VAL A 119 -11.68 -6.03 4.74
N PHE A 120 -11.10 -7.04 5.40
CA PHE A 120 -10.69 -8.30 4.77
C PHE A 120 -11.61 -9.50 5.09
N TYR A 121 -12.72 -9.27 5.79
CA TYR A 121 -13.66 -10.30 6.25
C TYR A 121 -15.08 -9.99 5.75
#